data_AF-A0A256ZXV6-F1
#
_entry.id   AF-A0A256ZXV6-F1
#
_cell.length_a   1.000
_cell.length_b   1.000
_cell.length_c   1.000
_cell.angle_alpha   90.00
_cell.angle_beta   90.00
_cell.angle_gamma   90.00
#
_symmetry.space_group_name_H-M   'P 1'
#
loop_
_entity.id
_entity.type
_entity.pdbx_description
1 polymer ?
#
loop_
_entity_poly.entity_id
_entity_poly.type
_entity_poly.pdbx_seq_one_letter_code
_entity_poly.pdbx_strand_id
1 'polypeptide(L)'
;MSRTYRLRMNKKQQILAVIAILIIGAMGMVYLAFGTPTWNAENIDSANVVALTAAGSNANVTGVTTDGNKLEFTLGVEAAVIKIPLKDQWKDVKGTFTGMYVSLKGLEYTTVYELAKVYATDGSTDVYLGSITEDDKEKMLDIDTDDLDILDDFAKATFVIKFYDSQGNLVDCLSANVEQNLEIYGTVKADTSTITGFLSSLALALIVAVRKFIVSLTSALTSFLLAITTNSAILVVLGALVVVIGWFIVSGKKFWK
;
A
#
# COMPACT_ATOMS: atom_id res chain seq x y z
N MET A 1 4.98 -49.78 7.40
CA MET A 1 6.23 -49.14 7.89
C MET A 1 6.36 -47.78 7.19
N SER A 2 5.78 -46.72 7.75
CA SER A 2 5.74 -45.38 7.13
C SER A 2 6.82 -44.49 7.75
N ARG A 3 7.92 -44.27 7.03
CA ARG A 3 8.96 -43.30 7.39
C ARG A 3 8.47 -41.90 7.00
N THR A 4 7.92 -41.18 7.95
CA THR A 4 7.70 -39.74 7.84
C THR A 4 9.06 -39.05 7.87
N TYR A 5 9.56 -38.66 6.69
CA TYR A 5 10.71 -37.78 6.53
C TYR A 5 10.39 -36.40 7.14
N ARG A 6 10.69 -36.22 8.43
CA ARG A 6 10.74 -34.89 9.05
C ARG A 6 11.94 -34.14 8.48
N LEU A 7 11.71 -33.33 7.45
CA LEU A 7 12.65 -32.31 6.98
C LEU A 7 13.02 -31.39 8.15
N ARG A 8 14.22 -31.57 8.71
CA ARG A 8 14.86 -30.61 9.62
C ARG A 8 15.21 -29.37 8.80
N MET A 9 14.32 -28.40 8.80
CA MET A 9 14.59 -27.07 8.24
C MET A 9 15.76 -26.45 9.02
N ASN A 10 16.82 -26.03 8.32
CA ASN A 10 17.96 -25.37 8.94
C ASN A 10 17.53 -24.00 9.51
N LYS A 11 18.15 -23.52 10.61
CA LYS A 11 17.84 -22.21 11.23
C LYS A 11 17.82 -21.05 10.22
N LYS A 12 18.71 -21.09 9.21
CA LYS A 12 18.74 -20.11 8.10
C LYS A 12 17.47 -20.15 7.23
N GLN A 13 16.92 -21.34 6.97
CA GLN A 13 15.69 -21.51 6.19
C GLN A 13 14.45 -21.06 6.98
N GLN A 14 14.46 -21.20 8.31
CA GLN A 14 13.38 -20.67 9.17
C GLN A 14 13.36 -19.14 9.17
N ILE A 15 14.53 -18.49 9.27
CA ILE A 15 14.63 -17.03 9.21
C ILE A 15 14.19 -16.50 7.83
N LEU A 16 14.66 -17.13 6.74
CA LEU A 16 14.23 -16.79 5.38
C LEU A 16 12.71 -16.97 5.19
N ALA A 17 12.11 -18.01 5.75
CA ALA A 17 10.67 -18.23 5.67
C ALA A 17 9.87 -17.15 6.42
N VAL A 18 10.32 -16.71 7.60
CA VAL A 18 9.67 -15.63 8.36
C VAL A 18 9.79 -14.30 7.62
N ILE A 19 10.97 -13.99 7.06
CA ILE A 19 11.18 -12.78 6.25
C ILE A 19 10.26 -12.80 5.01
N ALA A 20 10.16 -13.94 4.32
CA ALA A 20 9.27 -14.08 3.17
C ALA A 20 7.80 -13.86 3.55
N ILE A 21 7.34 -14.40 4.69
CA ILE A 21 5.96 -14.18 5.18
C ILE A 21 5.72 -12.70 5.50
N LEU A 22 6.70 -12.00 6.09
CA LEU A 22 6.59 -10.57 6.38
C LEU A 22 6.54 -9.73 5.11
N ILE A 23 7.38 -10.04 4.09
CA ILE A 23 7.37 -9.35 2.80
C ILE A 23 6.04 -9.58 2.08
N ILE A 24 5.58 -10.83 2.01
CA ILE A 24 4.29 -11.17 1.38
C ILE A 24 3.15 -10.48 2.13
N GLY A 25 3.16 -10.50 3.46
CA GLY A 25 2.17 -9.80 4.29
C GLY A 25 2.14 -8.29 4.06
N ALA A 26 3.32 -7.66 3.97
CA ALA A 26 3.44 -6.22 3.67
C ALA A 26 2.94 -5.89 2.25
N MET A 27 3.33 -6.67 1.24
CA MET A 27 2.84 -6.52 -0.13
C MET A 27 1.32 -6.72 -0.20
N GLY A 28 0.79 -7.69 0.55
CA GLY A 28 -0.64 -7.90 0.70
C GLY A 28 -1.32 -6.66 1.25
N MET A 29 -0.85 -6.08 2.36
CA MET A 29 -1.43 -4.85 2.92
C MET A 29 -1.38 -3.65 1.96
N VAL A 30 -0.29 -3.49 1.19
CA VAL A 30 -0.21 -2.44 0.15
C VAL A 30 -1.25 -2.69 -0.95
N TYR A 31 -1.41 -3.93 -1.39
CA TYR A 31 -2.44 -4.34 -2.34
C TYR A 31 -3.87 -4.08 -1.81
N LEU A 32 -4.10 -4.26 -0.51
CA LEU A 32 -5.38 -3.94 0.14
C LEU A 32 -5.66 -2.43 0.17
N ALA A 33 -4.62 -1.61 0.35
CA ALA A 33 -4.77 -0.17 0.50
C ALA A 33 -4.91 0.56 -0.86
N PHE A 34 -4.15 0.12 -1.88
CA PHE A 34 -4.04 0.84 -3.15
C PHE A 34 -4.62 0.09 -4.37
N GLY A 35 -4.92 -1.21 -4.24
CA GLY A 35 -5.44 -2.03 -5.34
C GLY A 35 -4.38 -2.39 -6.40
N THR A 36 -4.80 -3.03 -7.49
CA THR A 36 -3.92 -3.32 -8.64
C THR A 36 -4.03 -2.19 -9.65
N PRO A 37 -2.92 -1.57 -10.10
CA PRO A 37 -2.99 -0.60 -11.18
C PRO A 37 -3.45 -1.28 -12.47
N THR A 38 -4.47 -0.73 -13.13
CA THR A 38 -5.01 -1.25 -14.39
C THR A 38 -4.64 -0.40 -15.58
N TRP A 39 -4.52 0.91 -15.38
CA TRP A 39 -3.92 1.84 -16.33
C TRP A 39 -3.09 2.87 -15.58
N ASN A 40 -2.07 3.43 -16.24
CA ASN A 40 -1.12 4.36 -15.65
C ASN A 40 -0.92 5.59 -16.55
N ALA A 41 0.06 6.43 -16.24
CA ALA A 41 0.33 7.64 -17.02
C ALA A 41 0.79 7.33 -18.45
N GLU A 42 1.34 6.16 -18.73
CA GLU A 42 1.73 5.76 -20.10
C GLU A 42 0.52 5.53 -21.00
N ASN A 43 -0.67 5.29 -20.44
CA ASN A 43 -1.93 5.21 -21.18
C ASN A 43 -2.50 6.60 -21.53
N ILE A 44 -1.91 7.69 -21.04
CA ILE A 44 -2.33 9.06 -21.35
C ILE A 44 -1.93 9.42 -22.78
N ASP A 45 -2.82 10.09 -23.50
CA ASP A 45 -2.47 10.73 -24.75
C ASP A 45 -1.77 12.07 -24.48
N SER A 46 -0.45 11.97 -24.30
CA SER A 46 0.44 13.09 -23.98
C SER A 46 0.33 14.27 -24.96
N ALA A 47 -0.06 14.03 -26.21
CA ALA A 47 -0.20 15.09 -27.22
C ALA A 47 -1.44 15.97 -27.03
N ASN A 48 -2.43 15.50 -26.25
CA ASN A 48 -3.73 16.14 -26.09
C ASN A 48 -4.01 16.58 -24.63
N VAL A 49 -3.02 16.54 -23.75
CA VAL A 49 -3.15 17.10 -22.40
C VAL A 49 -3.35 18.61 -22.50
N VAL A 50 -4.40 19.12 -21.85
CA VAL A 50 -4.77 20.55 -21.90
C VAL A 50 -4.91 21.08 -20.48
N ALA A 51 -4.39 22.28 -20.24
CA ALA A 51 -4.65 23.02 -19.02
C ALA A 51 -5.38 24.32 -19.36
N LEU A 52 -6.31 24.74 -18.50
CA LEU A 52 -7.10 25.95 -18.67
C LEU A 52 -6.99 26.84 -17.43
N THR A 53 -7.07 28.14 -17.64
CA THR A 53 -7.23 29.12 -16.57
C THR A 53 -8.64 29.05 -15.98
N ALA A 54 -8.87 29.70 -14.84
CA ALA A 54 -10.19 29.83 -14.22
C ALA A 54 -11.20 30.52 -15.16
N ALA A 55 -10.71 31.39 -16.04
CA ALA A 55 -11.51 32.05 -17.09
C ALA A 55 -11.73 31.17 -18.34
N GLY A 56 -11.20 29.95 -18.37
CA GLY A 56 -11.34 29.00 -19.49
C GLY A 56 -10.39 29.22 -20.67
N SER A 57 -9.38 30.08 -20.52
CA SER A 57 -8.34 30.28 -21.54
C SER A 57 -7.31 29.16 -21.49
N ASN A 58 -6.69 28.80 -22.62
CA ASN A 58 -5.68 27.74 -22.66
C ASN A 58 -4.38 28.19 -21.97
N ALA A 59 -3.90 27.41 -21.00
CA ALA A 59 -2.68 27.69 -20.26
C ALA A 59 -1.39 27.23 -20.97
N ASN A 60 -1.52 26.69 -22.18
CA ASN A 60 -0.45 26.21 -23.06
C ASN A 60 0.46 25.18 -22.40
N VAL A 61 0.05 23.92 -22.45
CA VAL A 61 0.82 22.79 -21.93
C VAL A 61 1.91 22.42 -22.92
N THR A 62 3.14 22.25 -22.43
CA THR A 62 4.31 21.86 -23.22
C THR A 62 5.14 20.82 -22.48
N GLY A 63 6.03 20.12 -23.20
CA GLY A 63 6.98 19.19 -22.60
C GLY A 63 6.34 17.99 -21.90
N VAL A 64 5.22 17.48 -22.42
CA VAL A 64 4.49 16.38 -21.77
C VAL A 64 5.25 15.06 -21.90
N THR A 65 5.69 14.51 -20.77
CA THR A 65 6.36 13.22 -20.65
C THR A 65 5.63 12.31 -19.67
N THR A 66 5.76 10.99 -19.87
CA THR A 66 5.13 9.97 -19.03
C THR A 66 6.18 8.95 -18.61
N ASP A 67 6.29 8.69 -17.31
CA ASP A 67 7.17 7.66 -16.74
C ASP A 67 6.40 6.85 -15.69
N GLY A 68 5.98 5.63 -16.08
CA GLY A 68 5.15 4.76 -15.26
C GLY A 68 3.83 5.42 -14.86
N ASN A 69 3.71 5.83 -13.60
CA ASN A 69 2.50 6.45 -13.04
C ASN A 69 2.51 7.99 -13.09
N LYS A 70 3.62 8.59 -13.52
CA LYS A 70 3.83 10.04 -13.47
C LYS A 70 3.64 10.69 -14.82
N LEU A 71 2.91 11.79 -14.81
CA LEU A 71 2.74 12.72 -15.92
C LEU A 71 3.50 13.99 -15.58
N GLU A 72 4.51 14.30 -16.38
CA GLU A 72 5.32 15.51 -16.26
C GLU A 72 4.95 16.47 -17.39
N PHE A 73 4.80 17.75 -17.07
CA PHE A 73 4.45 18.78 -18.05
C PHE A 73 4.87 20.17 -17.57
N THR A 74 4.91 21.14 -18.48
CA THR A 74 5.17 22.55 -18.16
C THR A 74 4.02 23.42 -18.65
N LEU A 75 3.60 24.39 -17.84
CA LEU A 75 2.54 25.34 -18.17
C LEU A 75 3.13 26.67 -18.64
N GLY A 76 2.57 27.28 -19.69
CA GLY A 76 3.01 28.62 -20.14
C GLY A 76 2.48 29.76 -19.26
N VAL A 77 1.28 29.59 -18.69
CA VAL A 77 0.66 30.50 -17.72
C VAL A 77 0.01 29.71 -16.58
N GLU A 78 -0.43 30.40 -15.53
CA GLU A 78 -1.08 29.76 -14.39
C GLU A 78 -2.38 29.06 -14.83
N ALA A 79 -2.74 27.96 -14.15
CA ALA A 79 -3.91 27.17 -14.52
C ALA A 79 -4.75 26.76 -13.32
N ALA A 80 -6.06 26.61 -13.56
CA ALA A 80 -7.06 26.15 -12.60
C ALA A 80 -7.65 24.78 -12.95
N VAL A 81 -7.45 24.32 -14.19
CA VAL A 81 -8.03 23.07 -14.70
C VAL A 81 -6.98 22.30 -15.49
N ILE A 82 -6.86 21.00 -15.24
CA ILE A 82 -6.05 20.07 -16.05
C ILE A 82 -7.00 19.03 -16.66
N LYS A 83 -6.92 18.82 -17.98
CA LYS A 83 -7.64 17.80 -18.74
C LYS A 83 -6.63 16.78 -19.26
N ILE A 84 -6.86 15.52 -18.92
CA ILE A 84 -5.95 14.40 -19.12
C ILE A 84 -6.69 13.33 -19.93
N PRO A 85 -6.59 13.38 -21.27
CA PRO A 85 -7.20 12.36 -22.11
C PRO A 85 -6.33 11.10 -22.13
N LEU A 86 -6.97 9.94 -22.04
CA LEU A 86 -6.35 8.65 -22.29
C LEU A 86 -6.27 8.37 -23.78
N LYS A 87 -5.40 7.44 -24.18
CA LYS A 87 -5.32 6.91 -25.56
C LYS A 87 -6.59 6.16 -25.95
N ASP A 88 -7.25 5.55 -24.98
CA ASP A 88 -8.39 4.67 -25.15
C ASP A 88 -9.74 5.41 -25.05
N GLN A 89 -10.80 4.75 -25.51
CA GLN A 89 -12.19 5.25 -25.43
C GLN A 89 -12.86 4.77 -24.15
N TRP A 90 -13.96 5.42 -23.76
CA TRP A 90 -14.70 5.02 -22.56
C TRP A 90 -15.18 3.57 -22.60
N LYS A 91 -15.58 3.03 -23.76
CA LYS A 91 -15.96 1.61 -23.90
C LYS A 91 -14.87 0.63 -23.43
N ASP A 92 -13.60 1.01 -23.59
CA ASP A 92 -12.45 0.14 -23.31
C ASP A 92 -11.96 0.34 -21.86
N VAL A 93 -12.32 1.47 -21.25
CA VAL A 93 -11.87 1.90 -19.92
C VAL A 93 -12.92 1.60 -18.85
N LYS A 94 -14.22 1.70 -19.17
CA LYS A 94 -15.33 1.38 -18.27
C LYS A 94 -15.22 -0.06 -17.76
N GLY A 95 -15.45 -0.24 -16.45
CA GLY A 95 -15.37 -1.55 -15.79
C GLY A 95 -13.95 -2.12 -15.60
N THR A 96 -12.90 -1.45 -16.11
CA THR A 96 -11.51 -1.90 -15.94
C THR A 96 -10.86 -1.38 -14.65
N PHE A 97 -11.50 -0.47 -13.94
CA PHE A 97 -11.04 0.10 -12.68
C PHE A 97 -12.24 0.38 -11.77
N THR A 98 -12.01 0.32 -10.47
CA THR A 98 -13.02 0.63 -9.44
C THR A 98 -12.53 1.75 -8.51
N GLY A 99 -11.38 2.34 -8.84
CA GLY A 99 -10.81 3.45 -8.10
C GLY A 99 -9.73 4.13 -8.91
N MET A 100 -9.37 5.33 -8.47
CA MET A 100 -8.35 6.15 -9.12
C MET A 100 -7.49 6.78 -8.05
N TYR A 101 -6.18 6.54 -8.15
CA TYR A 101 -5.22 7.24 -7.35
C TYR A 101 -4.79 8.52 -8.05
N VAL A 102 -4.80 9.62 -7.30
CA VAL A 102 -4.31 10.92 -7.76
C VAL A 102 -3.40 11.49 -6.69
N SER A 103 -2.16 11.84 -7.05
CA SER A 103 -1.22 12.58 -6.19
C SER A 103 -0.87 13.93 -6.79
N LEU A 104 -1.19 14.97 -6.05
CA LEU A 104 -0.96 16.38 -6.36
C LEU A 104 0.30 16.92 -5.67
N LYS A 105 1.08 16.05 -4.99
CA LYS A 105 2.28 16.44 -4.22
C LYS A 105 3.42 16.98 -5.08
N GLY A 106 3.51 16.54 -6.34
CA GLY A 106 4.54 16.96 -7.28
C GLY A 106 4.17 18.21 -8.09
N LEU A 107 3.03 18.86 -7.78
CA LEU A 107 2.61 20.09 -8.43
C LEU A 107 3.11 21.30 -7.63
N GLU A 108 3.51 22.33 -8.37
CA GLU A 108 3.96 23.61 -7.82
C GLU A 108 2.84 24.63 -7.88
N TYR A 109 2.59 25.32 -6.76
CA TYR A 109 1.44 26.23 -6.60
C TYR A 109 1.87 27.68 -6.35
N THR A 110 1.27 28.63 -7.07
CA THR A 110 1.43 30.08 -6.81
C THR A 110 0.40 30.61 -5.82
N THR A 111 -0.79 29.99 -5.80
CA THR A 111 -1.90 30.37 -4.92
C THR A 111 -2.41 29.16 -4.16
N VAL A 112 -2.86 29.36 -2.92
CA VAL A 112 -3.46 28.30 -2.10
C VAL A 112 -4.84 27.93 -2.67
N TYR A 113 -5.03 26.66 -2.99
CA TYR A 113 -6.34 26.06 -3.25
C TYR A 113 -6.84 25.39 -1.97
N GLU A 114 -8.15 25.19 -1.81
CA GLU A 114 -8.69 24.38 -0.69
C GLU A 114 -9.12 22.99 -1.14
N LEU A 115 -9.66 22.91 -2.35
CA LEU A 115 -10.28 21.68 -2.86
C LEU A 115 -9.97 21.47 -4.34
N ALA A 116 -9.38 20.33 -4.68
CA ALA A 116 -9.28 19.84 -6.05
C ALA A 116 -10.38 18.80 -6.30
N LYS A 117 -11.25 19.03 -7.27
CA LYS A 117 -12.30 18.10 -7.68
C LYS A 117 -11.88 17.37 -8.95
N VAL A 118 -12.10 16.05 -8.97
CA VAL A 118 -11.76 15.18 -10.09
C VAL A 118 -13.05 14.72 -10.77
N TYR A 119 -13.04 14.79 -12.10
CA TYR A 119 -14.17 14.43 -12.96
C TYR A 119 -13.72 13.47 -14.07
N ALA A 120 -14.62 12.59 -14.50
CA ALA A 120 -14.56 11.91 -15.78
C ALA A 120 -15.43 12.67 -16.79
N THR A 121 -14.98 12.80 -18.03
CA THR A 121 -15.74 13.49 -19.08
C THR A 121 -15.64 12.78 -20.42
N ASP A 122 -16.71 12.82 -21.20
CA ASP A 122 -16.74 12.46 -22.63
C ASP A 122 -16.61 13.70 -23.55
N GLY A 123 -16.47 14.89 -22.95
CA GLY A 123 -16.43 16.19 -23.64
C GLY A 123 -17.77 16.95 -23.62
N SER A 124 -18.88 16.27 -23.30
CA SER A 124 -20.22 16.85 -23.18
C SER A 124 -20.84 16.65 -21.80
N THR A 125 -20.54 15.52 -21.15
CA THR A 125 -21.04 15.11 -19.86
C THR A 125 -19.87 15.02 -18.88
N ASP A 126 -19.98 15.67 -17.72
CA ASP A 126 -19.00 15.62 -16.64
C ASP A 126 -19.56 14.80 -15.47
N VAL A 127 -18.88 13.71 -15.11
CA VAL A 127 -19.19 12.86 -13.95
C VAL A 127 -18.19 13.16 -12.84
N TYR A 128 -18.68 13.47 -11.64
CA TYR A 128 -17.82 13.76 -10.49
C TYR A 128 -17.35 12.47 -9.83
N LEU A 129 -16.02 12.32 -9.67
CA LEU A 129 -15.40 11.12 -9.11
C LEU A 129 -14.95 11.29 -7.66
N GLY A 130 -14.75 12.54 -7.22
CA GLY A 130 -14.32 12.83 -5.86
C GLY A 130 -13.49 14.09 -5.74
N SER A 131 -13.00 14.34 -4.53
CA SER A 131 -12.20 15.52 -4.21
C SER A 131 -11.05 15.23 -3.25
N ILE A 132 -10.03 16.06 -3.40
CA ILE A 132 -8.73 16.03 -2.73
C ILE A 132 -8.56 17.40 -2.08
N THR A 133 -8.29 17.45 -0.79
CA THR A 133 -8.08 18.70 -0.05
C THR A 133 -6.62 19.14 -0.18
N GLU A 134 -6.33 20.40 0.13
CA GLU A 134 -4.93 20.89 0.14
C GLU A 134 -4.07 20.18 1.20
N ASP A 135 -4.65 19.83 2.35
CA ASP A 135 -3.97 19.08 3.40
C ASP A 135 -3.62 17.64 2.93
N ASP A 136 -4.57 16.97 2.29
CA ASP A 136 -4.43 15.59 1.82
C ASP A 136 -4.10 15.57 0.33
N LYS A 137 -2.87 15.98 -0.02
CA LYS A 137 -2.36 16.11 -1.41
C LYS A 137 -2.33 14.81 -2.23
N GLU A 138 -2.78 13.70 -1.70
CA GLU A 138 -2.93 12.44 -2.41
C GLU A 138 -4.14 11.67 -1.91
N LYS A 139 -4.86 11.02 -2.82
CA LYS A 139 -6.04 10.26 -2.43
C LYS A 139 -6.35 9.16 -3.42
N MET A 140 -6.81 8.04 -2.88
CA MET A 140 -7.49 6.99 -3.61
C MET A 140 -8.98 7.32 -3.66
N LEU A 141 -9.48 7.67 -4.84
CA LEU A 141 -10.89 7.95 -5.10
C LEU A 141 -11.60 6.63 -5.39
N ASP A 142 -12.71 6.40 -4.70
CA ASP A 142 -13.59 5.27 -4.95
C ASP A 142 -14.53 5.62 -6.09
N ILE A 143 -14.58 4.78 -7.13
CA ILE A 143 -15.34 5.09 -8.33
C ILE A 143 -16.45 4.07 -8.45
N ASP A 144 -17.67 4.57 -8.41
CA ASP A 144 -18.84 3.79 -8.79
C ASP A 144 -18.83 3.61 -10.30
N THR A 145 -18.76 2.37 -10.76
CA THR A 145 -18.71 2.08 -12.19
C THR A 145 -20.03 2.43 -12.88
N ASP A 146 -21.14 2.38 -12.14
CA ASP A 146 -22.47 2.67 -12.68
C ASP A 146 -22.62 4.17 -13.01
N ASP A 147 -21.92 5.04 -12.28
CA ASP A 147 -21.89 6.49 -12.55
C ASP A 147 -21.16 6.81 -13.87
N LEU A 148 -20.29 5.93 -14.35
CA LEU A 148 -19.59 6.12 -15.62
C LEU A 148 -20.44 5.71 -16.83
N ASP A 149 -21.50 4.92 -16.65
CA ASP A 149 -22.31 4.40 -17.76
C ASP A 149 -23.01 5.50 -18.57
N ILE A 150 -23.22 6.67 -17.96
CA ILE A 150 -23.83 7.83 -18.64
C ILE A 150 -22.90 8.52 -19.65
N LEU A 151 -21.60 8.23 -19.62
CA LEU A 151 -20.63 8.79 -20.56
C LEU A 151 -20.73 8.09 -21.92
N ASP A 152 -20.50 8.81 -23.02
CA ASP A 152 -20.46 8.22 -24.36
C ASP A 152 -19.29 7.22 -24.52
N ASP A 153 -19.63 5.96 -24.80
CA ASP A 153 -18.70 4.84 -25.02
C ASP A 153 -17.66 5.10 -26.12
N PHE A 154 -18.04 5.86 -27.17
CA PHE A 154 -17.16 6.13 -28.30
C PHE A 154 -16.35 7.41 -28.13
N ALA A 155 -16.65 8.21 -27.11
CA ALA A 155 -15.85 9.36 -26.77
C ALA A 155 -14.53 8.93 -26.12
N LYS A 156 -13.56 9.84 -26.19
CA LYS A 156 -12.24 9.63 -25.63
C LYS A 156 -12.30 9.72 -24.11
N ALA A 157 -11.76 8.73 -23.41
CA ALA A 157 -11.77 8.74 -21.96
C ALA A 157 -10.91 9.89 -21.44
N THR A 158 -11.51 10.83 -20.71
CA THR A 158 -10.80 12.04 -20.24
C THR A 158 -11.07 12.28 -18.77
N PHE A 159 -10.01 12.48 -18.01
CA PHE A 159 -10.10 12.92 -16.61
C PHE A 159 -9.80 14.41 -16.50
N VAL A 160 -10.53 15.10 -15.62
CA VAL A 160 -10.41 16.54 -15.43
C VAL A 160 -10.23 16.84 -13.95
N ILE A 161 -9.17 17.55 -13.61
CA ILE A 161 -8.90 18.03 -12.25
C ILE A 161 -9.15 19.54 -12.26
N LYS A 162 -10.04 20.01 -11.38
CA LYS A 162 -10.43 21.42 -11.23
C LYS A 162 -10.09 21.89 -9.82
N PHE A 163 -9.38 23.00 -9.68
CA PHE A 163 -8.94 23.56 -8.39
C PHE A 163 -9.85 24.69 -7.93
N TYR A 164 -10.25 24.65 -6.66
CA TYR A 164 -11.21 25.58 -6.06
C TYR A 164 -10.67 26.23 -4.79
N ASP A 165 -11.08 27.47 -4.56
CA ASP A 165 -10.87 28.22 -3.32
C ASP A 165 -11.94 27.88 -2.24
N SER A 166 -11.83 28.55 -1.09
CA SER A 166 -12.73 28.41 0.05
C SER A 166 -14.17 28.85 -0.19
N GLN A 167 -14.37 29.64 -1.23
CA GLN A 167 -15.67 30.16 -1.64
C GLN A 167 -16.31 29.29 -2.73
N GLY A 168 -15.60 28.26 -3.21
CA GLY A 168 -16.04 27.39 -4.29
C GLY A 168 -15.83 27.96 -5.68
N ASN A 169 -15.01 28.99 -5.85
CA ASN A 169 -14.62 29.53 -7.15
C ASN A 169 -13.42 28.77 -7.71
N LEU A 170 -13.34 28.65 -9.03
CA LEU A 170 -12.13 28.15 -9.69
C LEU A 170 -10.98 29.13 -9.47
N VAL A 171 -9.80 28.61 -9.12
CA VAL A 171 -8.61 29.41 -8.84
C VAL A 171 -7.43 28.96 -9.69
N ASP A 172 -6.77 29.92 -10.33
CA ASP A 172 -5.50 29.72 -11.03
C ASP A 172 -4.39 29.51 -10.01
N CYS A 173 -4.19 28.27 -9.58
CA CYS A 173 -3.24 27.93 -8.53
C CYS A 173 -1.96 27.28 -9.03
N LEU A 174 -1.97 26.64 -10.21
CA LEU A 174 -0.81 25.93 -10.73
C LEU A 174 0.21 26.91 -11.31
N SER A 175 1.47 26.73 -10.93
CA SER A 175 2.56 27.61 -11.32
C SER A 175 2.91 27.51 -12.81
N ALA A 176 3.17 28.66 -13.42
CA ALA A 176 3.68 28.76 -14.79
C ALA A 176 5.20 28.57 -14.87
N ASN A 177 5.69 28.13 -16.02
CA ASN A 177 7.10 28.03 -16.40
C ASN A 177 7.97 27.17 -15.46
N VAL A 178 7.34 26.24 -14.75
CA VAL A 178 7.99 25.22 -13.93
C VAL A 178 7.48 23.85 -14.33
N GLU A 179 8.30 22.84 -14.08
CA GLU A 179 7.93 21.45 -14.28
C GLU A 179 6.91 21.03 -13.24
N GLN A 180 5.80 20.47 -13.71
CA GLN A 180 4.68 19.98 -12.92
C GLN A 180 4.68 18.46 -12.98
N ASN A 181 4.58 17.79 -11.83
CA ASN A 181 4.54 16.33 -11.75
C ASN A 181 3.24 15.85 -11.10
N LEU A 182 2.40 15.19 -11.90
CA LEU A 182 1.12 14.62 -11.48
C LEU A 182 1.22 13.09 -11.50
N GLU A 183 0.94 12.44 -10.38
CA GLU A 183 0.80 10.98 -10.38
C GLU A 183 -0.68 10.62 -10.52
N ILE A 184 -1.02 9.84 -11.55
CA ILE A 184 -2.40 9.39 -11.77
C ILE A 184 -2.41 7.98 -12.35
N TYR A 185 -3.19 7.09 -11.74
CA TYR A 185 -3.40 5.74 -12.23
C TYR A 185 -4.75 5.18 -11.76
N GLY A 186 -5.37 4.36 -12.60
CA GLY A 186 -6.58 3.63 -12.25
C GLY A 186 -6.24 2.33 -11.55
N THR A 187 -7.10 1.91 -10.63
CA THR A 187 -6.89 0.68 -9.86
C THR A 187 -8.18 -0.11 -9.69
N VAL A 188 -8.05 -1.43 -9.59
CA VAL A 188 -9.14 -2.31 -9.16
C VAL A 188 -8.93 -2.64 -7.69
N LYS A 189 -9.95 -2.36 -6.88
CA LYS A 189 -9.99 -2.73 -5.47
C LYS A 189 -9.92 -4.25 -5.35
N ALA A 190 -9.12 -4.71 -4.40
CA ALA A 190 -9.07 -6.12 -4.05
C ALA A 190 -10.44 -6.56 -3.54
N ASP A 191 -11.03 -7.55 -4.19
CA ASP A 191 -12.31 -8.11 -3.81
C ASP A 191 -12.24 -8.66 -2.36
N THR A 192 -13.23 -8.36 -1.51
CA THR A 192 -13.14 -8.62 -0.04
C THR A 192 -12.90 -10.11 0.27
N SER A 193 -13.37 -11.00 -0.61
CA SER A 193 -13.13 -12.45 -0.58
C SER A 193 -11.64 -12.82 -0.75
N THR A 194 -10.93 -12.11 -1.63
CA THR A 194 -9.48 -12.25 -1.85
C THR A 194 -8.71 -11.76 -0.63
N ILE A 195 -9.17 -10.66 -0.03
CA ILE A 195 -8.60 -10.09 1.20
C ILE A 195 -8.71 -11.08 2.36
N THR A 196 -9.91 -11.61 2.59
CA THR A 196 -10.14 -12.59 3.67
C THR A 196 -9.39 -13.89 3.43
N GLY A 197 -9.32 -14.37 2.19
CA GLY A 197 -8.50 -15.53 1.82
C GLY A 197 -7.01 -15.32 2.12
N PHE A 198 -6.48 -14.15 1.75
CA PHE A 198 -5.09 -13.77 2.01
C PHE A 198 -4.80 -13.69 3.50
N LEU A 199 -5.60 -12.93 4.27
CA LEU A 199 -5.42 -12.78 5.73
C LEU A 199 -5.57 -14.11 6.47
N SER A 200 -6.52 -14.95 6.05
CA SER A 200 -6.70 -16.29 6.63
C SER A 200 -5.49 -17.18 6.38
N SER A 201 -4.93 -17.15 5.16
CA SER A 201 -3.73 -17.90 4.80
C SER A 201 -2.50 -17.42 5.56
N LEU A 202 -2.34 -16.11 5.75
CA LEU A 202 -1.26 -15.51 6.52
C LEU A 202 -1.36 -15.88 8.01
N ALA A 203 -2.57 -15.81 8.58
CA ALA A 203 -2.83 -16.22 9.97
C ALA A 203 -2.53 -17.70 10.19
N LEU A 204 -2.96 -18.57 9.26
CA LEU A 204 -2.63 -20.00 9.29
C LEU A 204 -1.11 -20.25 9.22
N ALA A 205 -0.40 -19.54 8.33
CA ALA A 205 1.05 -19.65 8.22
C ALA A 205 1.76 -19.23 9.52
N LEU A 206 1.29 -18.15 10.16
CA LEU A 206 1.82 -17.66 11.43
C LEU A 206 1.56 -18.65 12.57
N ILE A 207 0.34 -19.22 12.65
CA ILE A 207 0.00 -20.27 13.62
C ILE A 207 0.92 -21.49 13.45
N VAL A 208 1.19 -21.92 12.21
CA VAL A 208 2.10 -23.05 11.94
C VAL A 208 3.54 -22.72 12.36
N ALA A 209 4.00 -21.48 12.11
CA ALA A 209 5.32 -21.02 12.54
C ALA A 209 5.47 -21.02 14.07
N VAL A 210 4.49 -20.47 14.79
CA VAL A 210 4.44 -20.46 16.27
C VAL A 210 4.41 -21.87 16.82
N ARG A 211 3.58 -22.77 16.26
CA ARG A 211 3.55 -24.18 16.68
C ARG A 211 4.91 -24.85 16.51
N LYS A 212 5.61 -24.62 15.39
CA LYS A 212 6.96 -25.16 15.16
C LYS A 212 7.97 -24.59 16.15
N PHE A 213 7.87 -23.31 16.48
CA PHE A 213 8.73 -22.67 17.48
C PHE A 213 8.54 -23.29 18.87
N ILE A 214 7.29 -23.44 19.33
CA ILE A 214 6.96 -24.08 20.61
C ILE A 214 7.51 -25.52 20.66
N VAL A 215 7.28 -26.33 19.61
CA VAL A 215 7.80 -27.70 19.55
C VAL A 215 9.34 -27.73 19.61
N SER A 216 10.01 -26.78 18.95
CA SER A 216 11.47 -26.66 19.02
C SER A 216 11.95 -26.27 20.42
N LEU A 217 11.25 -25.37 21.10
CA LEU A 217 11.56 -24.96 22.47
C LEU A 217 11.37 -26.12 23.45
N THR A 218 10.24 -26.84 23.35
CA THR A 218 9.98 -28.04 24.17
C THR A 218 11.03 -29.09 23.91
N SER A 219 11.38 -29.37 22.65
CA SER A 219 12.44 -30.32 22.31
C SER A 219 13.79 -29.93 22.91
N ALA A 220 14.14 -28.64 22.90
CA ALA A 220 15.38 -28.15 23.49
C ALA A 220 15.37 -28.29 25.02
N LEU A 221 14.25 -27.95 25.66
CA LEU A 221 14.06 -28.09 27.11
C LEU A 221 14.10 -29.56 27.54
N THR A 222 13.39 -30.46 26.86
CA THR A 222 13.42 -31.89 27.15
C THR A 222 14.84 -32.44 26.96
N SER A 223 15.56 -32.02 25.92
CA SER A 223 16.95 -32.45 25.70
C SER A 223 17.90 -31.90 26.78
N PHE A 224 17.68 -30.67 27.23
CA PHE A 224 18.45 -30.06 28.31
C PHE A 224 18.19 -30.76 29.66
N LEU A 225 16.92 -31.03 29.99
CA LEU A 225 16.56 -31.77 31.19
C LEU A 225 17.11 -33.21 31.14
N LEU A 226 16.99 -33.88 30.00
CA LEU A 226 17.62 -35.20 29.79
C LEU A 226 19.13 -35.14 29.99
N ALA A 227 19.81 -34.12 29.46
CA ALA A 227 21.25 -33.94 29.62
C ALA A 227 21.65 -33.74 31.10
N ILE A 228 20.84 -33.01 31.88
CA ILE A 228 21.05 -32.87 33.33
C ILE A 228 20.85 -34.21 34.05
N THR A 229 19.81 -34.98 33.69
CA THR A 229 19.49 -36.26 34.35
C THR A 229 20.33 -37.45 33.90
N THR A 230 21.00 -37.37 32.75
CA THR A 230 21.86 -38.47 32.23
C THR A 230 23.34 -38.23 32.51
N ASN A 231 23.73 -36.99 32.83
CA ASN A 231 25.08 -36.67 33.27
C ASN A 231 25.17 -36.86 34.79
N SER A 232 25.70 -38.02 35.20
CA SER A 232 25.87 -38.40 36.61
C SER A 232 26.65 -37.35 37.42
N ALA A 233 27.60 -36.63 36.82
CA ALA A 233 28.33 -35.56 37.50
C ALA A 233 27.43 -34.37 37.87
N ILE A 234 26.50 -33.96 37.01
CA ILE A 234 25.59 -32.83 37.26
C ILE A 234 24.53 -33.23 38.29
N LEU A 235 24.02 -34.46 38.22
CA LEU A 235 23.09 -35.02 39.21
C LEU A 235 23.71 -35.10 40.61
N VAL A 236 24.97 -35.51 40.71
CA VAL A 236 25.71 -35.55 41.98
C VAL A 236 25.92 -34.14 42.53
N VAL A 237 26.25 -33.16 41.69
CA VAL A 237 26.39 -31.75 42.12
C VAL A 237 25.05 -31.16 42.58
N LEU A 238 23.97 -31.37 41.83
CA LEU A 238 22.62 -30.90 42.20
C LEU A 238 22.10 -31.61 43.46
N GLY A 239 22.30 -32.93 43.56
CA GLY A 239 21.96 -33.71 44.76
C GLY A 239 22.75 -33.26 45.98
N ALA A 240 24.05 -33.00 45.83
CA ALA A 240 24.88 -32.43 46.90
C ALA A 240 24.39 -31.02 47.30
N LEU A 241 23.96 -30.19 46.34
CA LEU A 241 23.38 -28.87 46.62
C LEU A 241 22.07 -28.97 47.41
N VAL A 242 21.18 -29.90 47.06
CA VAL A 242 19.93 -30.15 47.79
C VAL A 242 20.21 -30.68 49.20
N VAL A 243 21.18 -31.58 49.36
CA VAL A 243 21.59 -32.08 50.67
C VAL A 243 22.23 -30.98 51.51
N VAL A 244 23.06 -30.11 50.92
CA VAL A 244 23.65 -28.96 51.61
C VAL A 244 22.58 -27.94 52.01
N ILE A 245 21.63 -27.61 51.13
CA ILE A 245 20.51 -26.71 51.43
C ILE A 245 19.60 -27.32 52.51
N GLY A 246 19.26 -28.61 52.39
CA GLY A 246 18.46 -29.32 53.38
C GLY A 246 19.16 -29.40 54.74
N TRP A 247 20.48 -29.63 54.74
CA TRP A 247 21.31 -29.60 55.94
C TRP A 247 21.41 -28.19 56.52
N PHE A 248 21.45 -27.14 55.69
CA PHE A 248 21.38 -25.75 56.13
C PHE A 248 20.05 -25.41 56.82
N ILE A 249 18.94 -25.90 56.28
CA ILE A 249 17.60 -25.70 56.84
C ILE A 249 17.45 -26.46 58.17
N VAL A 250 17.96 -27.68 58.26
CA VAL A 250 17.85 -28.54 59.46
C VAL A 250 18.85 -28.15 60.56
N SER A 251 20.05 -27.66 60.21
CA SER A 251 21.10 -27.32 61.18
C SER A 251 20.88 -25.99 61.91
N GLY A 252 19.86 -25.21 61.55
CA GLY A 252 19.40 -24.03 62.31
C GLY A 252 20.43 -22.90 62.49
N LYS A 253 21.63 -22.99 61.91
CA LYS A 253 22.67 -21.96 62.06
C LYS A 253 22.47 -20.84 61.05
N LYS A 254 21.97 -19.70 61.52
CA LYS A 254 21.96 -18.42 60.78
C LYS A 254 23.41 -17.96 60.56
N PHE A 255 23.93 -18.19 59.36
CA PHE A 255 25.24 -17.72 58.92
C PHE A 255 25.12 -16.32 58.28
N TRP A 256 24.62 -15.35 59.04
CA TRP A 256 24.74 -13.93 58.67
C TRP A 256 25.37 -13.18 59.86
N LYS A 257 26.69 -13.03 59.78
CA LYS A 257 27.41 -11.82 60.13
C LYS A 257 28.26 -11.45 58.92
#